data_AF-A0A377TKV8-F1
#
_entry.id   AF-A0A377TKV8-F1
#
_cell.length_a   1.000
_cell.length_b   1.000
_cell.length_c   1.000
_cell.angle_alpha   90.00
_cell.angle_beta   90.00
_cell.angle_gamma   90.00
#
_symmetry.space_group_name_H-M   'P 1'
#
loop_
_entity.id
_entity.type
_entity.pdbx_description
1 polymer ?
#
loop_
_entity_poly.entity_id
_entity_poly.type
_entity_poly.pdbx_seq_one_letter_code
_entity_poly.pdbx_strand_id
1 'polypeptide(L)'
;MSSHDAMMVASGITTVLDAVAIGDVRDGGDRLENLEKMVNAVEETQKRGLNRAEHRLHLRCELPHHTTLPLFEKLIDRESVSMVSLMDHSPGQRQYADRSKYRDYYQGKYHLTHDEMDRFEAEQMALAATWSQPNRQTIAAMCRARRIALASHDDATEAHVAESHQLGSVIAEFPTTLAAAQASRQHGMHVLMGAPNIVRGGSHSGNVAAHQLASHGLLDILSSDYYPASLLDAAFRIADAEDNAFTLPQAIRLVSQHPAQALGLDDRGVIAEGNAPTWCWRTVAANISRSTMSGARERGSFNARKTDLAGGPLRLR
;
A
#
# COMPACT_ATOMS: atom_id res chain seq x y z
N MET A 1 -4.27 -17.35 -6.75
CA MET A 1 -3.58 -17.50 -5.44
C MET A 1 -2.13 -17.94 -5.56
N SER A 2 -1.79 -19.15 -6.03
CA SER A 2 -0.39 -19.65 -5.98
C SER A 2 0.69 -18.72 -6.58
N SER A 3 0.45 -18.12 -7.76
CA SER A 3 1.39 -17.14 -8.36
C SER A 3 1.53 -15.87 -7.50
N HIS A 4 0.41 -15.36 -6.97
CA HIS A 4 0.36 -14.19 -6.10
C HIS A 4 1.11 -14.43 -4.78
N ASP A 5 0.85 -15.56 -4.11
CA ASP A 5 1.59 -16.00 -2.91
C ASP A 5 3.11 -16.11 -3.19
N ALA A 6 3.50 -16.66 -4.34
CA ALA A 6 4.91 -16.73 -4.74
C ALA A 6 5.56 -15.35 -4.86
N MET A 7 4.84 -14.38 -5.42
CA MET A 7 5.32 -13.01 -5.54
C MET A 7 5.46 -12.33 -4.17
N MET A 8 4.51 -12.54 -3.24
CA MET A 8 4.61 -12.01 -1.87
C MET A 8 5.86 -12.54 -1.18
N VAL A 9 6.01 -13.87 -1.15
CA VAL A 9 7.13 -14.53 -0.47
C VAL A 9 8.48 -14.16 -1.11
N ALA A 10 8.55 -14.12 -2.44
CA ALA A 10 9.77 -13.71 -3.14
C ALA A 10 10.15 -12.24 -2.84
N SER A 11 9.18 -11.42 -2.45
CA SER A 11 9.38 -10.02 -2.03
C SER A 11 9.67 -9.88 -0.53
N GLY A 12 9.81 -10.99 0.21
CA GLY A 12 10.05 -10.98 1.65
C GLY A 12 8.81 -10.70 2.50
N ILE A 13 7.60 -10.77 1.92
CA ILE A 13 6.33 -10.51 2.61
C ILE A 13 5.83 -11.82 3.23
N THR A 14 5.68 -11.83 4.55
CA THR A 14 5.13 -12.96 5.32
C THR A 14 3.65 -12.80 5.64
N THR A 15 3.11 -11.59 5.55
CA THR A 15 1.69 -11.29 5.74
C THR A 15 1.27 -10.22 4.74
N VAL A 16 0.21 -10.50 3.98
CA VAL A 16 -0.36 -9.56 3.02
C VAL A 16 -1.83 -9.32 3.35
N LEU A 17 -2.27 -8.06 3.21
CA LEU A 17 -3.67 -7.71 3.22
C LEU A 17 -4.10 -7.50 1.76
N ASP A 18 -4.78 -8.49 1.20
CA ASP A 18 -5.31 -8.45 -0.15
C ASP A 18 -6.47 -7.44 -0.21
N ALA A 19 -6.23 -6.32 -0.90
CA ALA A 19 -7.18 -5.23 -0.99
C ALA A 19 -8.31 -5.56 -1.97
N VAL A 20 -9.55 -5.43 -1.51
CA VAL A 20 -10.76 -5.57 -2.33
C VAL A 20 -11.60 -4.31 -2.23
N ALA A 21 -11.97 -3.77 -3.40
CA ALA A 21 -12.80 -2.56 -3.48
C ALA A 21 -14.29 -2.91 -3.38
N ILE A 22 -15.00 -2.12 -2.58
CA ILE A 22 -16.43 -2.21 -2.30
C ILE A 22 -17.08 -0.87 -2.64
N GLY A 23 -18.09 -0.87 -3.50
CA GLY A 23 -18.69 0.34 -4.05
C GLY A 23 -18.02 0.79 -5.37
N ASP A 24 -18.69 1.68 -6.10
CA ASP A 24 -18.33 2.13 -7.46
C ASP A 24 -18.27 0.99 -8.50
N VAL A 25 -19.44 0.44 -8.85
CA VAL A 25 -19.58 -0.58 -9.90
C VAL A 25 -20.16 0.07 -11.15
N ARG A 26 -19.29 0.60 -12.01
CA ARG A 26 -19.72 1.17 -13.30
C ARG A 26 -19.93 0.15 -14.40
N ASP A 27 -19.40 -1.06 -14.24
CA ASP A 27 -19.60 -2.17 -15.16
C ASP A 27 -20.53 -3.19 -14.52
N GLY A 28 -21.78 -3.21 -15.01
CA GLY A 28 -22.89 -3.95 -14.43
C GLY A 28 -22.66 -5.43 -14.15
N GLY A 29 -23.41 -5.95 -13.17
CA GLY A 29 -23.71 -7.38 -13.01
C GLY A 29 -22.66 -8.22 -12.28
N ASP A 30 -21.45 -8.32 -12.81
CA ASP A 30 -20.58 -9.47 -12.50
C ASP A 30 -19.61 -9.25 -11.33
N ARG A 31 -19.51 -8.01 -10.81
CA ARG A 31 -18.48 -7.67 -9.81
C ARG A 31 -18.74 -8.23 -8.42
N LEU A 32 -20.00 -8.46 -8.02
CA LEU A 32 -20.29 -9.09 -6.74
C LEU A 32 -19.84 -10.56 -6.73
N GLU A 33 -20.18 -11.32 -7.78
CA GLU A 33 -19.71 -12.69 -7.90
C GLU A 33 -18.19 -12.75 -7.97
N ASN A 34 -17.56 -11.81 -8.68
CA ASN A 34 -16.09 -11.74 -8.74
C ASN A 34 -15.48 -11.38 -7.38
N LEU A 35 -16.08 -10.46 -6.63
CA LEU A 35 -15.67 -10.13 -5.26
C LEU A 35 -15.75 -11.35 -4.35
N GLU A 36 -16.88 -12.07 -4.37
CA GLU A 36 -17.05 -13.30 -3.59
C GLU A 36 -16.05 -14.38 -4.03
N LYS A 37 -15.82 -14.58 -5.33
CA LYS A 37 -14.82 -15.53 -5.85
C LYS A 37 -13.41 -15.18 -5.35
N MET A 38 -13.02 -13.90 -5.38
CA MET A 38 -11.71 -13.44 -4.89
C MET A 38 -11.55 -13.66 -3.39
N VAL A 39 -12.53 -13.21 -2.60
CA VAL A 39 -12.53 -13.37 -1.14
C VAL A 39 -12.50 -14.86 -0.75
N ASN A 40 -13.37 -15.68 -1.36
CA ASN A 40 -13.40 -17.12 -1.11
C ASN A 40 -12.08 -17.79 -1.50
N ALA A 41 -11.44 -17.39 -2.60
CA ALA A 41 -10.16 -17.95 -3.00
C ALA A 41 -9.05 -17.64 -1.98
N VAL A 42 -9.01 -16.42 -1.43
CA VAL A 42 -8.08 -16.06 -0.35
C VAL A 42 -8.34 -16.93 0.88
N GLU A 43 -9.57 -16.99 1.37
CA GLU A 43 -9.92 -17.72 2.58
C GLU A 43 -9.73 -19.23 2.46
N GLU A 44 -10.16 -19.83 1.35
CA GLU A 44 -10.08 -21.28 1.16
C GLU A 44 -8.62 -21.74 1.03
N THR A 45 -7.81 -21.00 0.28
CA THR A 45 -6.39 -21.35 0.12
C THR A 45 -5.60 -21.18 1.42
N GLN A 46 -5.94 -20.18 2.23
CA GLN A 46 -5.39 -20.00 3.57
C GLN A 46 -5.79 -21.16 4.50
N LYS A 47 -7.10 -21.49 4.58
CA LYS A 47 -7.63 -22.58 5.41
C LYS A 47 -7.07 -23.95 5.04
N ARG A 48 -6.79 -24.18 3.75
CA ARG A 48 -6.21 -25.43 3.24
C ARG A 48 -4.69 -25.51 3.40
N GLY A 49 -4.03 -24.47 3.90
CA GLY A 49 -2.57 -24.43 4.07
C GLY A 49 -1.81 -24.43 2.74
N LEU A 50 -2.41 -23.87 1.67
CA LEU A 50 -1.78 -23.81 0.35
C LEU A 50 -0.85 -22.59 0.20
N ASN A 51 -1.06 -21.56 1.02
CA ASN A 51 -0.27 -20.34 0.99
C ASN A 51 0.93 -20.44 1.93
N ARG A 52 2.04 -19.83 1.53
CA ARG A 52 3.26 -19.69 2.34
C ARG A 52 3.26 -18.40 3.13
N ALA A 53 2.76 -17.31 2.55
CA ALA A 53 2.45 -16.09 3.28
C ALA A 53 1.08 -16.22 3.95
N GLU A 54 0.85 -15.46 5.02
CA GLU A 54 -0.49 -15.30 5.57
C GLU A 54 -1.26 -14.25 4.75
N HIS A 55 -2.35 -14.67 4.13
CA HIS A 55 -3.24 -13.77 3.39
C HIS A 55 -4.43 -13.36 4.26
N ARG A 56 -4.61 -12.05 4.41
CA ARG A 56 -5.72 -11.40 5.10
C ARG A 56 -6.41 -10.44 4.12
N LEU A 57 -7.54 -9.85 4.48
CA LEU A 57 -8.30 -8.94 3.63
C LEU A 57 -8.24 -7.51 4.12
N HIS A 58 -8.14 -6.60 3.16
CA HIS A 58 -8.33 -5.16 3.33
C HIS A 58 -9.54 -4.70 2.51
N LEU A 59 -10.59 -4.25 3.18
CA LEU A 59 -11.80 -3.76 2.51
C LEU A 59 -11.66 -2.26 2.22
N ARG A 60 -11.62 -1.88 0.94
CA ARG A 60 -11.58 -0.50 0.49
C ARG A 60 -12.99 -0.04 0.13
N CYS A 61 -13.59 0.80 0.97
CA CYS A 61 -15.00 1.15 0.89
C CYS A 61 -15.21 2.52 0.24
N GLU A 62 -15.72 2.54 -0.98
CA GLU A 62 -16.14 3.74 -1.70
C GLU A 62 -17.44 4.29 -1.10
N LEU A 63 -17.32 5.33 -0.29
CA LEU A 63 -18.42 5.93 0.45
C LEU A 63 -19.56 6.47 -0.42
N PRO A 64 -19.33 7.16 -1.56
CA PRO A 64 -20.40 7.77 -2.35
C PRO A 64 -21.11 6.74 -3.25
N HIS A 65 -21.53 5.60 -2.70
CA HIS A 65 -22.21 4.56 -3.48
C HIS A 65 -23.21 3.75 -2.64
N HIS A 66 -24.39 3.51 -3.21
CA HIS A 66 -25.52 2.85 -2.53
C HIS A 66 -25.27 1.37 -2.18
N THR A 67 -24.45 0.66 -2.95
CA THR A 67 -24.13 -0.76 -2.69
C THR A 67 -23.03 -0.95 -1.66
N THR A 68 -22.33 0.09 -1.22
CA THR A 68 -21.13 -0.05 -0.39
C THR A 68 -21.44 -0.71 0.94
N LEU A 69 -22.41 -0.16 1.69
CA LEU A 69 -22.78 -0.72 2.99
C LEU A 69 -23.38 -2.15 2.88
N PRO A 70 -24.35 -2.44 2.00
CA PRO A 70 -24.88 -3.80 1.84
C PRO A 70 -23.83 -4.85 1.49
N LEU A 71 -22.79 -4.48 0.71
CA LEU A 71 -21.69 -5.38 0.38
C LEU A 71 -20.71 -5.52 1.55
N PHE A 72 -20.40 -4.43 2.22
CA PHE A 72 -19.55 -4.42 3.41
C PHE A 72 -20.12 -5.32 4.52
N GLU A 73 -21.43 -5.24 4.79
CA GLU A 73 -22.10 -6.06 5.80
C GLU A 73 -21.96 -7.58 5.55
N LYS A 74 -21.89 -8.00 4.27
CA LYS A 74 -21.67 -9.41 3.91
C LYS A 74 -20.23 -9.89 4.15
N LEU A 75 -19.26 -8.97 4.23
CA LEU A 75 -17.84 -9.30 4.28
C LEU A 75 -17.24 -9.10 5.67
N ILE A 76 -17.73 -8.13 6.43
CA ILE A 76 -17.05 -7.66 7.65
C ILE A 76 -16.96 -8.70 8.77
N ASP A 77 -17.84 -9.69 8.81
CA ASP A 77 -17.82 -10.79 9.80
C ASP A 77 -16.84 -11.92 9.45
N ARG A 78 -16.14 -11.81 8.32
CA ARG A 78 -15.11 -12.77 7.93
C ARG A 78 -13.85 -12.58 8.77
N GLU A 79 -13.35 -13.68 9.35
CA GLU A 79 -12.11 -13.71 10.14
C GLU A 79 -10.88 -13.18 9.38
N SER A 80 -10.89 -13.29 8.05
CA SER A 80 -9.82 -12.80 7.20
C SER A 80 -9.74 -11.27 7.14
N VAL A 81 -10.82 -10.54 7.43
CA VAL A 81 -10.84 -9.06 7.37
C VAL A 81 -10.03 -8.45 8.51
N SER A 82 -9.01 -7.69 8.16
CA SER A 82 -8.06 -7.12 9.14
C SER A 82 -7.96 -5.60 9.08
N MET A 83 -8.34 -5.00 7.96
CA MET A 83 -8.34 -3.55 7.80
C MET A 83 -9.48 -3.10 6.90
N VAL A 84 -9.99 -1.90 7.17
CA VAL A 84 -11.01 -1.24 6.36
C VAL A 84 -10.57 0.19 6.08
N SER A 85 -10.54 0.60 4.81
CA SER A 85 -10.31 2.00 4.43
C SER A 85 -11.59 2.68 3.97
N LEU A 86 -11.83 3.88 4.48
CA LEU A 86 -12.93 4.74 4.05
C LEU A 86 -12.43 5.67 2.94
N MET A 87 -13.04 5.55 1.76
CA MET A 87 -12.61 6.26 0.55
C MET A 87 -13.73 7.18 0.06
N ASP A 88 -13.40 8.43 -0.27
CA ASP A 88 -14.35 9.38 -0.87
C ASP A 88 -13.68 10.11 -2.03
N HIS A 89 -13.89 9.57 -3.23
CA HIS A 89 -13.38 10.14 -4.47
C HIS A 89 -14.35 11.12 -5.13
N SER A 90 -15.30 11.71 -4.39
CA SER A 90 -16.21 12.70 -4.97
C SER A 90 -15.53 14.05 -5.27
N PRO A 91 -16.04 14.84 -6.24
CA PRO A 91 -15.44 16.12 -6.60
C PRO A 91 -15.34 17.10 -5.42
N GLY A 92 -14.13 17.59 -5.14
CA GLY A 92 -13.85 18.52 -4.04
C GLY A 92 -13.57 17.85 -2.69
N GLN A 93 -13.48 16.52 -2.63
CA GLN A 93 -13.17 15.77 -1.41
C GLN A 93 -11.80 15.10 -1.51
N ARG A 94 -11.06 15.07 -0.38
CA ARG A 94 -9.85 14.26 -0.15
C ARG A 94 -8.91 14.21 -1.38
N GLN A 95 -8.81 13.08 -2.08
CA GLN A 95 -7.94 12.91 -3.27
C GLN A 95 -8.16 14.01 -4.32
N TYR A 96 -9.40 14.45 -4.46
CA TYR A 96 -9.87 15.40 -5.46
C TYR A 96 -10.34 16.73 -4.83
N ALA A 97 -9.66 17.19 -3.78
CA ALA A 97 -9.88 18.52 -3.20
C ALA A 97 -9.80 19.63 -4.28
N ASP A 98 -8.92 19.45 -5.26
CA ASP A 98 -8.89 20.24 -6.50
C ASP A 98 -9.75 19.58 -7.58
N ARG A 99 -10.85 20.23 -7.94
CA ARG A 99 -11.80 19.74 -8.96
C ARG A 99 -11.20 19.72 -10.37
N SER A 100 -10.20 20.54 -10.67
CA SER A 100 -9.55 20.51 -11.99
C SER A 100 -8.86 19.16 -12.23
N LYS A 101 -8.16 18.63 -11.22
CA LYS A 101 -7.53 17.30 -11.28
C LYS A 101 -8.56 16.17 -11.42
N TYR A 102 -9.75 16.34 -10.83
CA TYR A 102 -10.87 15.41 -11.02
C TYR A 102 -11.27 15.36 -12.49
N ARG A 103 -11.47 16.53 -13.12
CA ARG A 103 -11.79 16.64 -14.54
C ARG A 103 -10.71 16.05 -15.43
N ASP A 104 -9.45 16.44 -15.23
CA ASP A 104 -8.33 15.94 -16.03
C ASP A 104 -8.27 14.40 -16.01
N TYR A 105 -8.42 13.79 -14.83
CA TYR A 105 -8.41 12.35 -14.67
C TYR A 105 -9.59 11.67 -15.37
N TYR A 106 -10.82 12.10 -15.09
CA TYR A 106 -12.02 11.41 -15.58
C TYR A 106 -12.34 11.72 -17.05
N GLN A 107 -12.05 12.92 -17.54
CA GLN A 107 -12.11 13.23 -18.97
C GLN A 107 -11.06 12.43 -19.74
N GLY A 108 -9.84 12.29 -19.22
CA GLY A 108 -8.80 11.46 -19.83
C GLY A 108 -9.17 9.98 -19.84
N LYS A 109 -9.68 9.45 -18.73
CA LYS A 109 -10.02 8.04 -18.54
C LYS A 109 -11.23 7.58 -19.34
N TYR A 110 -12.28 8.40 -19.39
CA TYR A 110 -13.56 8.05 -20.03
C TYR A 110 -13.81 8.80 -21.34
N HIS A 111 -12.85 9.61 -21.79
CA HIS A 111 -12.94 10.41 -23.01
C HIS A 111 -14.18 11.32 -23.06
N LEU A 112 -14.56 11.88 -21.90
CA LEU A 112 -15.76 12.70 -21.76
C LEU A 112 -15.58 14.09 -22.37
N THR A 113 -16.58 14.53 -23.12
CA THR A 113 -16.75 15.94 -23.48
C THR A 113 -16.99 16.82 -22.24
N HIS A 114 -16.92 18.14 -22.39
CA HIS A 114 -17.15 19.06 -21.27
C HIS A 114 -18.56 18.89 -20.68
N ASP A 115 -19.58 18.78 -21.51
CA ASP A 115 -20.97 18.62 -21.07
C ASP A 115 -21.23 17.24 -20.42
N GLU A 116 -20.54 16.20 -20.89
CA GLU A 116 -20.55 14.88 -20.23
C GLU A 116 -19.87 14.94 -18.87
N MET A 117 -18.74 15.63 -18.76
CA MET A 117 -18.02 15.81 -17.51
C MET A 117 -18.85 16.59 -16.48
N ASP A 118 -19.58 17.62 -16.90
CA ASP A 118 -20.45 18.40 -16.01
C ASP A 118 -21.60 17.56 -15.45
N ARG A 119 -22.27 16.78 -16.31
CA ARG A 119 -23.30 15.83 -15.87
C ARG A 119 -22.72 14.77 -14.93
N PHE A 120 -21.54 14.28 -15.27
CA PHE A 120 -20.83 13.27 -14.50
C PHE A 120 -20.44 13.77 -13.11
N GLU A 121 -19.90 14.99 -12.97
CA GLU A 121 -19.65 15.60 -11.66
C GLU A 121 -20.92 15.77 -10.84
N ALA A 122 -22.00 16.26 -11.46
CA ALA A 122 -23.27 16.48 -10.79
C ALA A 122 -23.84 15.16 -10.22
N GLU A 123 -23.78 14.07 -10.98
CA GLU A 123 -24.17 12.74 -10.53
C GLU A 123 -23.33 12.28 -9.34
N GLN A 124 -22.00 12.42 -9.42
CA GLN A 124 -21.09 12.00 -8.35
C GLN A 124 -21.26 12.81 -7.07
N MET A 125 -21.53 14.11 -7.19
CA MET A 125 -21.87 14.96 -6.05
C MET A 125 -23.21 14.57 -5.42
N ALA A 126 -24.22 14.21 -6.22
CA ALA A 126 -25.52 13.75 -5.71
C ALA A 126 -25.41 12.41 -4.96
N LEU A 127 -24.61 11.47 -5.50
CA LEU A 127 -24.30 10.21 -4.84
C LEU A 127 -23.58 10.43 -3.51
N ALA A 128 -22.57 11.32 -3.48
CA ALA A 128 -21.84 11.64 -2.26
C ALA A 128 -22.74 12.28 -1.19
N ALA A 129 -23.57 13.25 -1.58
CA ALA A 129 -24.51 13.89 -0.67
C ALA A 129 -25.51 12.91 -0.05
N THR A 130 -25.87 11.87 -0.79
CA THR A 130 -26.83 10.84 -0.33
C THR A 130 -26.17 9.77 0.52
N TRP A 131 -24.99 9.28 0.11
CA TRP A 131 -24.43 8.02 0.62
C TRP A 131 -23.17 8.15 1.44
N SER A 132 -22.34 9.19 1.25
CA SER A 132 -21.01 9.24 1.87
C SER A 132 -21.10 9.23 3.40
N GLN A 133 -21.90 10.12 3.98
CA GLN A 133 -21.99 10.24 5.44
C GLN A 133 -22.65 9.03 6.13
N PRO A 134 -23.81 8.52 5.66
CA PRO A 134 -24.42 7.33 6.26
C PRO A 134 -23.52 6.10 6.19
N ASN A 135 -22.87 5.86 5.05
CA ASN A 135 -21.93 4.76 4.89
C ASN A 135 -20.73 4.92 5.84
N ARG A 136 -20.13 6.12 5.88
CA ARG A 136 -18.96 6.43 6.73
C ARG A 136 -19.22 6.13 8.20
N GLN A 137 -20.33 6.64 8.73
CA GLN A 137 -20.68 6.46 10.14
C GLN A 137 -20.98 5.00 10.48
N THR A 138 -21.73 4.32 9.63
CA THR A 138 -22.14 2.93 9.86
C THR A 138 -20.95 1.97 9.78
N ILE A 139 -20.13 2.09 8.73
CA ILE A 139 -18.93 1.26 8.54
C ILE A 139 -17.95 1.48 9.70
N ALA A 140 -17.67 2.73 10.08
CA ALA A 140 -16.79 3.04 11.21
C ALA A 140 -17.31 2.44 12.53
N ALA A 141 -18.61 2.54 12.79
CA ALA A 141 -19.22 1.94 13.99
C ALA A 141 -19.08 0.41 14.01
N MET A 142 -19.29 -0.25 12.87
CA MET A 142 -19.13 -1.71 12.74
C MET A 142 -17.68 -2.16 12.92
N CYS A 143 -16.70 -1.42 12.38
CA CYS A 143 -15.27 -1.68 12.55
C CYS A 143 -14.88 -1.56 14.03
N ARG A 144 -15.32 -0.49 14.70
CA ARG A 144 -15.07 -0.28 16.13
C ARG A 144 -15.65 -1.40 16.99
N ALA A 145 -16.89 -1.82 16.72
CA ALA A 145 -17.53 -2.91 17.45
C ALA A 145 -16.77 -4.25 17.32
N ARG A 146 -16.09 -4.46 16.19
CA ARG A 146 -15.32 -5.68 15.88
C ARG A 146 -13.83 -5.54 16.17
N ARG A 147 -13.36 -4.36 16.57
CA ARG A 147 -11.93 -4.03 16.76
C ARG A 147 -11.11 -4.27 15.48
N ILE A 148 -11.68 -3.94 14.33
CA ILE A 148 -10.99 -3.98 13.04
C ILE A 148 -10.34 -2.62 12.79
N ALA A 149 -9.08 -2.63 12.35
CA ALA A 149 -8.33 -1.41 12.06
C ALA A 149 -9.02 -0.58 10.97
N LEU A 150 -9.34 0.67 11.30
CA LEU A 150 -9.96 1.62 10.39
C LEU A 150 -8.91 2.59 9.86
N ALA A 151 -8.92 2.83 8.55
CA ALA A 151 -8.08 3.80 7.89
C ALA A 151 -8.93 4.85 7.16
N SER A 152 -8.46 6.11 7.17
CA SER A 152 -8.90 7.12 6.20
C SER A 152 -8.02 7.08 4.95
N HIS A 153 -8.54 7.52 3.81
CA HIS A 153 -7.80 7.57 2.55
C HIS A 153 -7.75 8.99 1.97
N ASP A 154 -6.56 9.43 1.55
CA ASP A 154 -6.28 10.70 0.87
C ASP A 154 -6.64 11.99 1.64
N ASP A 155 -6.49 11.98 2.96
CA ASP A 155 -6.76 13.17 3.79
C ASP A 155 -5.95 14.37 3.30
N ALA A 156 -6.67 15.44 2.96
CA ALA A 156 -6.07 16.67 2.40
C ALA A 156 -6.01 17.84 3.40
N THR A 157 -6.87 17.85 4.43
CA THR A 157 -7.05 18.98 5.34
C THR A 157 -7.10 18.50 6.80
N GLU A 158 -6.81 19.39 7.75
CA GLU A 158 -6.95 19.08 9.18
C GLU A 158 -8.39 18.70 9.56
N ALA A 159 -9.39 19.26 8.87
CA ALA A 159 -10.79 18.91 9.08
C ALA A 159 -11.09 17.45 8.65
N HIS A 160 -10.52 16.98 7.54
CA HIS A 160 -10.61 15.58 7.14
C HIS A 160 -10.00 14.66 8.19
N VAL A 161 -8.82 15.02 8.70
CA VAL A 161 -8.10 14.27 9.74
C VAL A 161 -8.91 14.22 11.03
N ALA A 162 -9.48 15.35 11.47
CA ALA A 162 -10.29 15.44 12.68
C ALA A 162 -11.54 14.55 12.58
N GLU A 163 -12.23 14.55 11.42
CA GLU A 163 -13.36 13.63 11.17
C GLU A 163 -12.90 12.17 11.28
N SER A 164 -11.79 11.82 10.60
CA SER A 164 -11.25 10.47 10.58
C SER A 164 -10.83 9.98 11.97
N HIS A 165 -10.18 10.83 12.76
CA HIS A 165 -9.85 10.55 14.15
C HIS A 165 -11.10 10.32 15.02
N GLN A 166 -12.12 11.17 14.89
CA GLN A 166 -13.39 11.02 15.63
C GLN A 166 -14.12 9.71 15.31
N LEU A 167 -13.98 9.21 14.08
CA LEU A 167 -14.54 7.92 13.67
C LEU A 167 -13.76 6.72 14.23
N GLY A 168 -12.53 6.94 14.71
CA GLY A 168 -11.64 5.92 15.25
C GLY A 168 -10.65 5.38 14.24
N SER A 169 -10.31 6.12 13.17
CA SER A 169 -9.21 5.75 12.30
C SER A 169 -7.90 5.70 13.08
N VAL A 170 -7.13 4.63 12.85
CA VAL A 170 -5.78 4.43 13.42
C VAL A 170 -4.69 4.59 12.38
N ILE A 171 -5.06 4.60 11.09
CA ILE A 171 -4.17 4.79 9.95
C ILE A 171 -4.70 5.95 9.10
N ALA A 172 -3.81 6.86 8.72
CA ALA A 172 -4.03 7.84 7.66
C ALA A 172 -3.33 7.32 6.39
N GLU A 173 -4.12 6.75 5.48
CA GLU A 173 -3.65 6.15 4.24
C GLU A 173 -3.48 7.24 3.16
N PHE A 174 -2.27 7.36 2.63
CA PHE A 174 -1.92 8.28 1.54
C PHE A 174 -2.36 9.74 1.74
N PRO A 175 -2.14 10.40 2.90
CA PRO A 175 -2.50 11.81 3.05
C PRO A 175 -1.89 12.64 1.92
N THR A 176 -2.66 13.56 1.36
CA THR A 176 -2.30 14.26 0.12
C THR A 176 -1.53 15.56 0.38
N THR A 177 -1.52 16.04 1.62
CA THR A 177 -0.81 17.26 2.03
C THR A 177 0.06 17.02 3.27
N LEU A 178 1.11 17.84 3.42
CA LEU A 178 1.96 17.81 4.61
C LEU A 178 1.17 18.16 5.88
N ALA A 179 0.24 19.12 5.78
CA ALA A 179 -0.61 19.54 6.89
C ALA A 179 -1.50 18.39 7.39
N ALA A 180 -2.10 17.62 6.48
CA ALA A 180 -2.88 16.44 6.85
C ALA A 180 -2.00 15.36 7.51
N ALA A 181 -0.82 15.06 6.96
CA ALA A 181 0.10 14.09 7.57
C ALA A 181 0.55 14.51 8.98
N GLN A 182 0.86 15.80 9.18
CA GLN A 182 1.21 16.35 10.49
C GLN A 182 0.05 16.26 11.49
N ALA A 183 -1.16 16.65 11.08
CA ALA A 183 -2.34 16.56 11.93
C ALA A 183 -2.67 15.10 12.29
N SER A 184 -2.52 14.16 11.35
CA SER A 184 -2.73 12.72 11.59
C SER A 184 -1.81 12.20 12.70
N ARG A 185 -0.53 12.57 12.66
CA ARG A 185 0.43 12.25 13.72
C ARG A 185 0.06 12.86 15.07
N GLN A 186 -0.39 14.12 15.08
CA GLN A 186 -0.85 14.79 16.31
C GLN A 186 -2.06 14.10 16.93
N HIS A 187 -2.92 13.51 16.11
CA HIS A 187 -4.06 12.69 16.53
C HIS A 187 -3.72 11.22 16.82
N GLY A 188 -2.43 10.83 16.75
CA GLY A 188 -1.96 9.48 17.06
C GLY A 188 -2.23 8.44 15.96
N MET A 189 -2.57 8.87 14.74
CA MET A 189 -2.74 7.97 13.59
C MET A 189 -1.40 7.69 12.91
N HIS A 190 -1.20 6.45 12.46
CA HIS A 190 -0.05 6.06 11.67
C HIS A 190 -0.19 6.55 10.23
N VAL A 191 0.79 7.31 9.74
CA VAL A 191 0.81 7.75 8.34
C VAL A 191 1.37 6.65 7.45
N LEU A 192 0.56 6.18 6.50
CA LEU A 192 0.90 5.12 5.56
C LEU A 192 1.09 5.69 4.15
N MET A 193 2.23 5.39 3.52
CA MET A 193 2.51 5.74 2.13
C MET A 193 2.92 4.53 1.29
N GLY A 194 2.80 4.63 -0.02
CA GLY A 194 3.20 3.58 -0.96
C GLY A 194 4.71 3.57 -1.17
N ALA A 195 5.35 2.43 -0.89
CA ALA A 195 6.76 2.15 -1.21
C ALA A 195 7.14 2.36 -2.69
N PRO A 196 6.26 2.08 -3.69
CA PRO A 196 6.61 2.35 -5.08
C PRO A 196 6.93 3.82 -5.37
N ASN A 197 6.36 4.77 -4.60
CA ASN A 197 6.64 6.20 -4.75
C ASN A 197 8.05 6.59 -4.28
N ILE A 198 8.61 5.85 -3.31
CA ILE A 198 10.01 6.00 -2.88
C ILE A 198 10.94 5.47 -3.99
N VAL A 199 10.65 4.26 -4.49
CA VAL A 199 11.49 3.60 -5.51
C VAL A 199 11.50 4.38 -6.83
N ARG A 200 10.39 5.01 -7.20
CA ARG A 200 10.28 5.84 -8.40
C ARG A 200 10.89 7.23 -8.27
N GLY A 201 11.15 7.71 -7.04
CA GLY A 201 11.69 9.05 -6.79
C GLY A 201 10.71 10.21 -6.97
N GLY A 202 9.38 9.98 -6.87
CA GLY A 202 8.39 11.06 -6.99
C GLY A 202 6.92 10.62 -6.99
N SER A 203 6.01 11.55 -6.67
CA SER A 203 4.55 11.39 -6.75
C SER A 203 4.01 11.92 -8.09
N HIS A 204 3.16 11.16 -8.77
CA HIS A 204 2.63 11.52 -10.10
C HIS A 204 1.39 12.43 -10.09
N SER A 205 0.84 12.75 -8.91
CA SER A 205 -0.45 13.46 -8.76
C SER A 205 -0.35 14.88 -8.21
N GLY A 206 0.85 15.38 -7.91
CA GLY A 206 1.06 16.65 -7.21
C GLY A 206 0.62 16.63 -5.74
N ASN A 207 0.34 15.44 -5.18
CA ASN A 207 0.20 15.22 -3.74
C ASN A 207 1.58 15.17 -3.08
N VAL A 208 1.62 15.36 -1.76
CA VAL A 208 2.85 15.22 -0.96
C VAL A 208 3.51 13.87 -1.23
N ALA A 209 4.82 13.89 -1.47
CA ALA A 209 5.56 12.69 -1.81
C ALA A 209 5.95 11.90 -0.55
N ALA A 210 6.02 10.57 -0.69
CA ALA A 210 6.41 9.69 0.42
C ALA A 210 7.81 10.03 0.99
N HIS A 211 8.77 10.39 0.13
CA HIS A 211 10.12 10.79 0.57
C HIS A 211 10.10 12.08 1.39
N GLN A 212 9.21 13.02 1.05
CA GLN A 212 9.04 14.26 1.79
C GLN A 212 8.46 13.99 3.18
N LEU A 213 7.48 13.10 3.31
CA LEU A 213 6.97 12.70 4.62
C LEU A 213 8.02 11.96 5.45
N ALA A 214 8.87 11.15 4.81
CA ALA A 214 9.99 10.49 5.48
C ALA A 214 11.01 11.51 6.02
N SER A 215 11.46 12.47 5.21
CA SER A 215 12.43 13.50 5.64
C SER A 215 11.90 14.43 6.74
N HIS A 216 10.59 14.59 6.84
CA HIS A 216 9.95 15.33 7.94
C HIS A 216 9.66 14.46 9.18
N GLY A 217 10.04 13.18 9.17
CA GLY A 217 9.78 12.26 10.28
C GLY A 217 8.30 11.94 10.51
N LEU A 218 7.48 12.10 9.47
CA LEU A 218 6.02 11.90 9.52
C LEU A 218 5.58 10.53 9.00
N LEU A 219 6.43 9.80 8.30
CA LEU A 219 6.11 8.48 7.73
C LEU A 219 6.21 7.37 8.79
N ASP A 220 5.15 6.58 8.95
CA ASP A 220 5.10 5.46 9.90
C ASP A 220 5.09 4.10 9.22
N ILE A 221 4.39 3.97 8.09
CA ILE A 221 4.16 2.68 7.42
C ILE A 221 4.42 2.83 5.92
N LEU A 222 5.08 1.82 5.35
CA LEU A 222 5.18 1.63 3.92
C LEU A 222 4.30 0.46 3.48
N SER A 223 3.41 0.71 2.52
CA SER A 223 2.63 -0.31 1.82
C SER A 223 3.28 -0.68 0.49
N SER A 224 3.19 -1.96 0.09
CA SER A 224 3.64 -2.40 -1.23
C SER A 224 2.83 -1.77 -2.36
N ASP A 225 1.59 -1.38 -2.06
CA ASP A 225 0.62 -0.92 -3.05
C ASP A 225 0.58 -1.93 -4.22
N TYR A 226 0.65 -1.45 -5.46
CA TYR A 226 0.65 -2.29 -6.66
C TYR A 226 1.98 -3.02 -6.96
N TYR A 227 3.05 -2.81 -6.18
CA TYR A 227 4.37 -3.39 -6.47
C TYR A 227 5.07 -3.98 -5.22
N PRO A 228 4.84 -5.27 -4.91
CA PRO A 228 5.38 -5.98 -3.74
C PRO A 228 6.89 -5.84 -3.50
N ALA A 229 7.68 -5.95 -4.58
CA ALA A 229 9.15 -5.90 -4.49
C ALA A 229 9.68 -4.52 -4.05
N SER A 230 8.84 -3.49 -3.99
CA SER A 230 9.25 -2.15 -3.56
C SER A 230 9.48 -1.99 -2.07
N LEU A 231 8.91 -2.83 -1.20
CA LEU A 231 8.94 -2.61 0.25
C LEU A 231 10.36 -2.56 0.82
N LEU A 232 11.15 -3.61 0.56
CA LEU A 232 12.53 -3.69 1.05
C LEU A 232 13.39 -2.62 0.37
N ASP A 233 13.29 -2.45 -0.96
CA ASP A 233 14.06 -1.42 -1.68
C ASP A 233 13.76 -0.01 -1.14
N ALA A 234 12.49 0.31 -0.87
CA ALA A 234 12.10 1.58 -0.28
C ALA A 234 12.68 1.79 1.13
N ALA A 235 12.70 0.76 1.98
CA ALA A 235 13.29 0.86 3.31
C ALA A 235 14.80 1.15 3.27
N PHE A 236 15.55 0.47 2.38
CA PHE A 236 16.98 0.74 2.19
C PHE A 236 17.21 2.15 1.63
N ARG A 237 16.46 2.56 0.59
CA ARG A 237 16.57 3.91 0.02
C ARG A 237 16.27 5.02 1.02
N ILE A 238 15.27 4.83 1.88
CA ILE A 238 14.95 5.79 2.95
C ILE A 238 16.11 5.94 3.93
N ALA A 239 16.79 4.85 4.26
CA ALA A 239 17.92 4.84 5.19
C ALA A 239 19.22 5.38 4.58
N ASP A 240 19.42 5.18 3.28
CA ASP A 240 20.60 5.64 2.54
C ASP A 240 20.47 7.10 2.04
N ALA A 241 19.27 7.70 2.13
CA ALA A 241 19.03 9.07 1.68
C ALA A 241 19.69 10.10 2.61
N GLU A 242 20.56 10.95 2.05
CA GLU A 242 21.31 11.98 2.80
C GLU A 242 20.42 13.05 3.45
N ASP A 243 19.25 13.32 2.87
CA ASP A 243 18.28 14.30 3.33
C ASP A 243 17.28 13.74 4.35
N ASN A 244 17.56 12.53 4.88
CA ASN A 244 16.68 11.84 5.79
C ASN A 244 17.40 11.38 7.07
N ALA A 245 16.68 11.42 8.19
CA ALA A 245 17.22 11.07 9.51
C ALA A 245 17.01 9.59 9.90
N PHE A 246 16.34 8.80 9.05
CA PHE A 246 16.09 7.39 9.33
C PHE A 246 17.40 6.59 9.33
N THR A 247 17.70 5.93 10.44
CA THR A 247 18.64 4.81 10.44
C THR A 247 18.02 3.59 9.77
N LEU A 248 18.85 2.66 9.27
CA LEU A 248 18.36 1.41 8.67
C LEU A 248 17.39 0.65 9.60
N PRO A 249 17.64 0.46 10.91
CA PRO A 249 16.67 -0.18 11.80
C PRO A 249 15.33 0.56 11.89
N GLN A 250 15.34 1.90 11.88
CA GLN A 250 14.10 2.68 11.88
C GLN A 250 13.33 2.51 10.56
N ALA A 251 14.03 2.49 9.42
CA ALA A 251 13.40 2.33 8.12
C ALA A 251 12.79 0.92 7.95
N ILE A 252 13.45 -0.12 8.48
CA ILE A 252 12.92 -1.49 8.48
C ILE A 252 11.63 -1.59 9.32
N ARG A 253 11.47 -0.80 10.39
CA ARG A 253 10.22 -0.77 11.18
C ARG A 253 9.01 -0.30 10.37
N LEU A 254 9.22 0.54 9.35
CA LEU A 254 8.15 1.02 8.45
C LEU A 254 7.46 -0.13 7.68
N VAL A 255 8.16 -1.25 7.47
CA VAL A 255 7.68 -2.42 6.72
C VAL A 255 7.50 -3.67 7.59
N SER A 256 7.63 -3.56 8.91
CA SER A 256 7.59 -4.69 9.84
C SER A 256 6.79 -4.37 11.11
N GLN A 257 7.43 -3.77 12.11
CA GLN A 257 6.85 -3.51 13.42
C GLN A 257 5.64 -2.57 13.37
N HIS A 258 5.76 -1.43 12.68
CA HIS A 258 4.70 -0.43 12.65
C HIS A 258 3.41 -0.92 11.97
N PRO A 259 3.43 -1.55 10.77
CA PRO A 259 2.21 -2.10 10.20
C PRO A 259 1.59 -3.19 11.07
N ALA A 260 2.39 -4.04 11.73
CA ALA A 260 1.87 -5.05 12.66
C ALA A 260 1.13 -4.40 13.84
N GLN A 261 1.71 -3.37 14.46
CA GLN A 261 1.11 -2.63 15.56
C GLN A 261 -0.18 -1.91 15.15
N ALA A 262 -0.18 -1.24 13.99
CA ALA A 262 -1.36 -0.52 13.50
C ALA A 262 -2.55 -1.46 13.20
N LEU A 263 -2.26 -2.73 12.88
CA LEU A 263 -3.25 -3.77 12.65
C LEU A 263 -3.61 -4.58 13.92
N GLY A 264 -2.98 -4.30 15.06
CA GLY A 264 -3.15 -5.08 16.29
C GLY A 264 -2.64 -6.52 16.20
N LEU A 265 -1.63 -6.77 15.36
CA LEU A 265 -0.98 -8.07 15.21
C LEU A 265 0.26 -8.16 16.11
N ASP A 266 0.02 -8.46 17.39
CA ASP A 266 1.06 -8.48 18.44
C ASP A 266 2.02 -9.67 18.33
N ASP A 267 1.71 -10.67 17.51
CA ASP A 267 2.50 -11.88 17.29
C ASP A 267 3.57 -11.71 16.20
N ARG A 268 3.76 -10.52 15.61
CA ARG A 268 4.70 -10.33 14.48
C ARG A 268 5.27 -8.92 14.40
N GLY A 269 6.09 -8.69 13.38
CA GLY A 269 6.77 -7.41 13.15
C GLY A 269 8.09 -7.22 13.92
N VAL A 270 8.38 -8.11 14.88
CA VAL A 270 9.65 -8.18 15.61
C VAL A 270 10.10 -9.63 15.70
N ILE A 271 11.41 -9.89 15.58
CA ILE A 271 11.98 -11.22 15.84
C ILE A 271 12.19 -11.35 17.35
N ALA A 272 11.30 -12.07 18.01
CA ALA A 272 11.34 -12.35 19.45
C ALA A 272 10.73 -13.73 19.74
N GLU A 273 11.09 -14.34 20.87
CA GLU A 273 10.44 -15.57 21.32
C GLU A 273 8.92 -15.36 21.49
N GLY A 274 8.10 -16.31 21.02
CA GLY A 274 6.64 -16.22 21.06
C GLY A 274 5.99 -15.56 19.85
N ASN A 275 6.75 -14.89 18.97
CA ASN A 275 6.23 -14.34 17.72
C ASN A 275 6.16 -15.40 16.60
N ALA A 276 5.21 -15.21 15.68
CA ALA A 276 5.03 -16.04 14.50
C ALA A 276 6.34 -16.17 13.70
N PRO A 277 6.70 -17.38 13.26
CA PRO A 277 7.98 -17.63 12.61
C PRO A 277 8.07 -16.91 11.24
N THR A 278 8.79 -15.80 11.17
CA THR A 278 9.09 -15.04 9.94
C THR A 278 10.30 -15.58 9.14
N TRP A 279 10.66 -16.85 9.30
CA TRP A 279 11.97 -17.33 8.83
C TRP A 279 12.02 -17.60 7.31
N CYS A 280 12.82 -16.79 6.60
CA CYS A 280 13.58 -17.25 5.44
C CYS A 280 15.05 -16.85 5.61
N TRP A 281 15.87 -17.73 6.19
CA TRP A 281 17.33 -17.60 6.06
C TRP A 281 17.74 -18.14 4.70
N ARG A 282 18.29 -17.28 3.86
CA ARG A 282 19.29 -17.70 2.87
C ARG A 282 20.61 -17.04 3.25
N THR A 283 21.46 -17.78 3.97
CA THR A 283 22.84 -17.38 4.21
C THR A 283 23.54 -17.35 2.85
N VAL A 284 23.66 -16.17 2.23
CA VAL A 284 24.68 -15.97 1.20
C VAL A 284 25.98 -15.74 1.96
N ALA A 285 26.71 -16.82 2.22
CA ALA A 285 28.08 -16.70 2.70
C ALA A 285 28.88 -15.94 1.63
N ALA A 286 29.11 -14.65 1.86
CA ALA A 286 30.08 -13.89 1.09
C ALA A 286 31.46 -14.45 1.45
N ASN A 287 31.96 -15.38 0.62
CA ASN A 287 33.36 -15.75 0.61
C ASN A 287 34.18 -14.54 0.16
N ILE A 288 34.45 -13.62 1.07
CA ILE A 288 35.53 -12.65 0.92
C ILE A 288 36.80 -13.42 1.30
N SER A 289 37.40 -14.11 0.33
CA SER A 289 38.77 -14.56 0.47
C SER A 289 39.67 -13.33 0.49
N ARG A 290 40.14 -12.94 1.68
CA ARG A 290 41.29 -12.05 1.83
C ARG A 290 42.54 -12.83 1.44
N SER A 291 42.93 -12.75 0.17
CA SER A 291 44.29 -13.10 -0.25
C SER A 291 45.22 -11.95 0.11
N THR A 292 45.89 -12.07 1.25
CA THR A 292 47.11 -11.31 1.55
C THR A 292 48.22 -11.78 0.61
N MET A 293 48.60 -10.98 -0.38
CA MET A 293 49.88 -11.16 -1.07
C MET A 293 50.89 -10.13 -0.54
N SER A 294 51.80 -10.62 0.31
CA SER A 294 53.10 -10.01 0.54
C SER A 294 53.91 -10.02 -0.76
N GLY A 295 54.57 -8.91 -1.05
CA GLY A 295 55.07 -8.60 -2.39
C GLY A 295 56.24 -9.44 -2.92
N ALA A 296 56.41 -9.34 -4.24
CA ALA A 296 57.69 -9.27 -4.92
C ALA A 296 57.45 -8.64 -6.30
N ARG A 297 58.30 -7.66 -6.65
CA ARG A 297 58.39 -7.00 -7.95
C ARG A 297 58.58 -8.02 -9.07
N GLU A 298 57.96 -7.80 -10.23
CA GLU A 298 58.70 -7.60 -11.49
C GLU A 298 57.81 -7.19 -12.67
N ARG A 299 58.47 -6.56 -13.65
CA ARG A 299 57.97 -5.72 -14.74
C ARG A 299 57.41 -6.55 -15.90
N GLY A 300 56.43 -6.02 -16.65
CA GLY A 300 56.18 -6.52 -18.01
C GLY A 300 54.86 -6.15 -18.66
N SER A 301 54.82 -4.97 -19.29
CA SER A 301 54.09 -4.59 -20.51
C SER A 301 52.71 -5.21 -20.83
N PHE A 302 51.69 -4.36 -20.77
CA PHE A 302 50.44 -4.47 -21.51
C PHE A 302 50.72 -4.54 -23.03
N ASN A 303 50.03 -5.42 -23.76
CA ASN A 303 49.74 -5.15 -25.17
C ASN A 303 48.41 -5.80 -25.58
N ALA A 304 47.49 -4.94 -26.01
CA ALA A 304 46.16 -5.29 -26.49
C ALA A 304 46.22 -5.88 -27.90
N ARG A 305 45.40 -6.89 -28.19
CA ARG A 305 44.88 -7.12 -29.54
C ARG A 305 43.53 -7.83 -29.50
N LYS A 306 42.59 -7.20 -30.20
CA LYS A 306 41.22 -7.62 -30.54
C LYS A 306 41.22 -8.95 -31.30
N THR A 307 40.19 -9.76 -31.08
CA THR A 307 39.56 -10.60 -32.12
C THR A 307 38.07 -10.73 -31.82
N ASP A 308 37.26 -10.12 -32.68
CA ASP A 308 35.85 -10.43 -32.88
C ASP A 308 35.71 -11.87 -33.39
N LEU A 309 34.72 -12.62 -32.90
CA LEU A 309 34.06 -13.66 -33.69
C LEU A 309 32.59 -13.79 -33.25
N ALA A 310 31.74 -13.69 -34.27
CA ALA A 310 30.29 -13.70 -34.22
C ALA A 310 29.69 -15.12 -34.10
N GLY A 311 28.43 -15.18 -33.68
CA GLY A 311 27.45 -16.11 -34.25
C GLY A 311 26.89 -17.19 -33.31
N GLY A 312 25.59 -17.08 -33.03
CA GLY A 312 24.76 -18.20 -32.60
C GLY A 312 23.61 -17.83 -31.65
N PRO A 313 22.32 -18.00 -32.05
CA PRO A 313 21.19 -17.73 -31.18
C PRO A 313 20.90 -18.95 -30.29
N LEU A 314 20.94 -18.78 -28.96
CA LEU A 314 20.47 -19.77 -28.00
C LEU A 314 18.97 -19.59 -27.75
N ARG A 315 18.18 -20.59 -28.16
CA ARG A 315 16.78 -20.76 -27.78
C ARG A 315 16.71 -21.17 -26.31
N LEU A 316 15.92 -20.43 -25.53
CA LEU A 316 15.54 -20.76 -24.16
C LEU A 316 14.45 -21.84 -24.14
N ARG A 317 14.60 -22.83 -23.25
CA ARG A 317 13.48 -23.54 -22.63
C ARG A 317 13.25 -22.91 -21.26
#